data_AF-A0A9J6DGR9-F1
#
_entry.id   AF-A0A9J6DGR9-F1
#
_cell.length_a   1.000
_cell.length_b   1.000
_cell.length_c   1.000
_cell.angle_alpha   90.00
_cell.angle_beta   90.00
_cell.angle_gamma   90.00
#
_symmetry.space_group_name_H-M   'P 1'
#
loop_
_entity.id
_entity.type
_entity.pdbx_description
1 polymer ?
#
loop_
_entity_poly.entity_id
_entity_poly.type
_entity_poly.pdbx_seq_one_letter_code
_entity_poly.pdbx_strand_id
1 'polypeptide(L)' 'MVDGRAVCEAASQLWARMKDRNDVEARMTHDGYLKLYQLRQPSLGSYDAIFVDEAQDCNPGTRIMSY' A
#
# COMPACT_ATOMS: atom_id res chain seq x y z
N MET A 1 20.45 -9.28 19.58
CA MET A 1 19.94 -9.56 18.21
C MET A 1 18.45 -9.32 18.25
N VAL A 2 17.91 -8.45 17.39
CA VAL A 2 16.46 -8.21 17.33
C VAL A 2 15.81 -9.44 16.70
N ASP A 3 14.80 -10.01 17.34
CA ASP A 3 14.06 -11.15 16.80
C ASP A 3 13.33 -10.72 15.51
N GLY A 4 13.65 -11.38 14.39
CA GLY A 4 13.02 -11.11 13.10
C GLY A 4 11.51 -11.28 13.13
N ARG A 5 10.98 -12.19 13.97
CA ARG A 5 9.52 -12.35 14.14
C ARG A 5 8.89 -11.12 14.78
N ALA A 6 9.54 -10.57 15.81
CA ALA A 6 9.06 -9.36 16.48
C ALA A 6 9.01 -8.17 15.52
N VAL A 7 9.97 -8.07 14.60
CA VAL A 7 9.97 -7.02 13.56
C VAL A 7 8.81 -7.21 12.58
N CYS A 8 8.58 -8.43 12.09
CA CYS A 8 7.45 -8.71 11.19
C CYS A 8 6.09 -8.43 11.84
N GLU A 9 5.95 -8.75 13.12
CA GLU A 9 4.72 -8.51 13.87
C GLU A 9 4.49 -7.01 14.09
N ALA A 10 5.52 -6.26 14.51
CA ALA A 10 5.46 -4.81 14.65
C ALA A 10 5.13 -4.12 13.32
N ALA A 11 5.74 -4.56 12.21
CA ALA A 11 5.45 -4.04 10.88
C ALA A 11 3.99 -4.29 10.46
N SER A 12 3.45 -5.47 10.78
CA SER A 12 2.06 -5.83 10.49
C SER A 12 1.07 -5.01 11.30
N GLN A 13 1.38 -4.76 12.59
CA GLN A 13 0.58 -3.90 13.46
C GLN A 13 0.61 -2.45 12.98
N LEU A 14 1.79 -1.93 12.62
CA LEU A 14 1.94 -0.58 12.06
C LEU A 14 1.15 -0.44 10.76
N TRP A 15 1.20 -1.44 9.87
CA TRP A 15 0.40 -1.43 8.64
C TRP A 15 -1.10 -1.41 8.91
N ALA A 16 -1.58 -2.12 9.93
CA ALA A 16 -2.98 -2.07 10.33
C ALA A 16 -3.38 -0.67 10.81
N ARG A 17 -2.53 -0.03 11.61
CA ARG A 17 -2.72 1.35 12.09
C ARG A 17 -2.69 2.36 10.96
N MET A 18 -1.76 2.23 10.01
CA MET A 18 -1.68 3.12 8.84
C MET A 18 -2.93 3.10 7.98
N LYS A 19 -3.63 1.97 7.91
CA LYS A 19 -4.90 1.87 7.18
C LYS A 19 -6.08 2.51 7.91
N ASP A 20 -5.97 2.75 9.23
CA ASP A 20 -7.00 3.43 9.99
C ASP A 20 -6.94 4.94 9.72
N ARG A 21 -8.03 5.48 9.20
CA ARG A 21 -8.14 6.91 8.87
C ARG A 21 -8.21 7.81 10.10
N ASN A 22 -8.52 7.24 11.27
CA ASN A 22 -8.62 7.97 12.54
C ASN A 22 -7.29 7.97 13.32
N ASP A 23 -6.32 7.13 12.95
CA ASP A 23 -4.98 7.13 13.57
C ASP A 23 -4.14 8.26 12.96
N VAL A 24 -4.11 9.40 13.67
CA VAL A 24 -3.33 10.58 13.25
C VAL A 24 -1.83 10.45 13.51
N GLU A 25 -1.42 9.48 14.34
CA GLU A 25 -0.03 9.23 14.70
C GLU A 25 0.65 8.35 13.65
N ALA A 26 -0.07 7.38 13.10
CA ALA A 26 0.40 6.49 12.05
C ALA A 26 -0.33 6.77 10.73
N ARG A 27 -0.07 7.91 10.09
CA ARG A 27 -0.74 8.26 8.82
C ARG A 27 -0.23 7.41 7.65
N MET A 28 -1.14 7.05 6.75
CA MET A 28 -0.80 6.44 5.47
C MET A 28 0.03 7.42 4.62
N THR A 29 1.16 6.96 4.10
CA THR A 29 1.96 7.71 3.12
C THR A 29 1.36 7.61 1.71
N HIS A 30 1.76 8.51 0.82
CA HIS A 30 1.31 8.49 -0.58
C HIS A 30 1.57 7.12 -1.24
N ASP A 31 2.77 6.58 -1.07
CA ASP A 31 3.15 5.27 -1.63
C ASP A 31 2.34 4.11 -1.03
N GLY A 32 2.05 4.17 0.27
CA GLY A 32 1.24 3.16 0.94
C GLY A 32 -0.21 3.17 0.43
N TYR A 33 -0.76 4.36 0.19
CA TYR A 33 -2.05 4.52 -0.45
C TYR A 33 -2.04 4.00 -1.89
N LEU A 34 -1.02 4.33 -2.69
CA LEU A 34 -0.88 3.86 -4.07
C LEU A 34 -0.82 2.33 -4.14
N LYS A 35 -0.07 1.69 -3.24
CA LYS A 35 0.00 0.23 -3.13
C LYS A 35 -1.36 -0.39 -2.77
N LEU A 36 -2.10 0.18 -1.82
CA LEU A 36 -3.45 -0.28 -1.49
C LEU A 36 -4.41 -0.13 -2.67
N TYR A 37 -4.33 1.00 -3.36
CA TYR A 37 -5.11 1.27 -4.55
C TYR A 37 -4.81 0.23 -5.64
N GLN A 38 -3.53 -0.03 -5.93
CA GLN A 38 -3.11 -1.04 -6.91
C GLN A 38 -3.57 -2.47 -6.53
N LEU A 39 -3.42 -2.86 -5.26
CA LEU A 39 -3.84 -4.17 -4.76
C LEU A 39 -5.37 -4.37 -4.83
N ARG A 40 -6.16 -3.28 -4.70
CA ARG A 40 -7.62 -3.30 -4.80
C ARG A 40 -8.13 -3.61 -6.21
N GLN A 41 -7.29 -3.52 -7.24
CA GLN A 41 -7.69 -3.69 -8.65
C GLN A 41 -8.89 -2.81 -9.05
N PRO A 42 -8.79 -1.48 -8.88
CA PRO A 42 -9.84 -0.56 -9.27
C PRO A 42 -10.08 -0.63 -10.78
N SER A 43 -11.36 -0.61 -11.17
CA SER A 43 -11.71 -0.46 -12.59
C SER A 43 -11.41 0.96 -13.03
N LEU A 44 -10.49 1.08 -13.98
CA LEU A 44 -10.07 2.34 -14.57
C LEU A 44 -10.64 2.55 -15.98
N GLY A 45 -11.45 1.62 -16.47
CA GLY A 45 -11.99 1.64 -17.85
C GLY A 45 -13.06 2.70 -18.13
N SER A 46 -13.52 3.42 -17.11
CA SER A 46 -14.49 4.52 -17.24
C SER A 46 -13.85 5.88 -17.48
N TYR A 47 -12.52 5.95 -17.52
CA TYR A 47 -11.77 7.19 -17.72
C TYR A 47 -11.15 7.21 -19.11
N ASP A 48 -11.36 8.29 -19.86
CA ASP A 48 -10.76 8.47 -21.19
C ASP A 48 -9.24 8.74 -21.11
N ALA A 49 -8.79 9.32 -20.00
CA ALA A 49 -7.37 9.57 -19.72
C ALA A 49 -7.11 9.56 -18.21
N ILE A 50 -5.91 9.12 -17.81
CA ILE A 50 -5.45 9.13 -16.41
C ILE A 50 -4.09 9.82 -16.38
N PHE A 51 -3.99 10.85 -15.54
CA PHE A 51 -2.74 11.57 -15.31
C PHE A 51 -2.12 11.06 -14.02
N VAL A 52 -0.85 10.68 -14.10
CA VAL A 52 -0.06 10.18 -12.98
C VAL A 52 1.10 11.12 -12.79
N ASP A 53 1.16 11.74 -11.62
CA ASP A 53 2.34 12.46 -11.16
C ASP A 53 3.27 11.47 -10.43
N GLU A 54 4.58 11.66 -10.53
CA GLU A 54 5.59 10.72 -9.99
C GLU A 54 5.43 9.27 -10.53
N ALA A 55 5.24 9.13 -11.85
CA ALA A 55 4.98 7.85 -12.51
C ALA A 55 6.07 6.78 -12.27
N GLN A 56 7.29 7.16 -11.86
CA GLN A 56 8.33 6.23 -11.46
C GLN A 56 8.00 5.41 -10.20
N ASP A 57 7.09 5.89 -9.33
CA ASP A 57 6.70 5.19 -8.11
C ASP A 57 5.64 4.10 -8.37
N CYS A 58 5.16 3.99 -9.61
CA CYS A 58 4.19 2.99 -10.05
C CYS A 58 4.82 1.61 -10.32
N ASN A 59 5.85 1.23 -9.57
CA ASN A 59 6.44 -0.10 -9.67
C ASN A 59 5.36 -1.17 -9.40
N PRO A 60 5.28 -2.25 -10.21
CA PRO A 60 4.24 -3.25 -10.05
C PRO A 60 4.29 -3.86 -8.64
N GLY A 61 3.20 -3.72 -7.88
CA GLY A 61 3.02 -4.48 -6.65
C GLY A 61 2.81 -5.96 -6.98
N THR A 62 3.86 -6.77 -6.85
CA THR A 62 3.77 -8.21 -7.13
C THR A 62 2.84 -8.88 -6.11
N ARG A 63 1.64 -9.23 -6.56
CA ARG A 63 0.79 -10.21 -5.88
C ARG A 63 1.30 -11.58 -6.31
N ILE A 64 1.81 -12.39 -5.38
CA ILE A 64 2.01 -13.81 -5.66
C ILE A 64 0.61 -14.40 -5.89
N MET A 65 0.25 -14.62 -7.16
CA MET A 65 -0.94 -15.37 -7.52
C MET A 65 -0.63 -16.84 -7.21
N SER A 66 -1.24 -17.36 -6.14
CA SER A 66 -1.37 -18.79 -5.94
C SER A 66 -2.25 -19.34 -7.07
N TYR A 67 -1.64 -20.11 -7.97
CA TYR A 67 -2.33 -20.95 -8.97
C TYR A 67 -2.92 -22.19 -8.30
#